data_AF-A0A7G5ZBD5-F1
#
_entry.id   AF-A0A7G5ZBD5-F1
#
_cell.length_a   1.000
_cell.length_b   1.000
_cell.length_c   1.000
_cell.angle_alpha   90.00
_cell.angle_beta   90.00
_cell.angle_gamma   90.00
#
_symmetry.space_group_name_H-M   'P 1'
#
loop_
_entity.id
_entity.type
_entity.pdbx_description
1 polymer ?
#
loop_
_entity_poly.entity_id
_entity_poly.type
_entity_poly.pdbx_seq_one_letter_code
_entity_poly.pdbx_strand_id
1 'polypeptide(L)'
;MRIPLPHPVFQAALRLCLAISLAGVLPLSHLWWGETYPGDGQHAFGALVFMAMIGLGIAVVFFVVGSAVQFALRKRKHRRAILTDLVLWTLLAGVLTYAGISARYSDTQEEAGNRASLRGQASTLTSARTSVIGQEPTVDIASINPAFESHDARTP
;
A
#
# COMPACT_ATOMS: atom_id res chain seq x y z
N MET A 1 3.82 -50.66 -12.21
CA MET A 1 4.78 -50.17 -11.21
C MET A 1 4.07 -49.20 -10.26
N ARG A 2 3.78 -49.61 -9.03
CA ARG A 2 3.34 -48.68 -7.96
C ARG A 2 4.59 -48.32 -7.18
N ILE A 3 5.13 -47.12 -7.39
CA ILE A 3 6.25 -46.62 -6.59
C ILE A 3 5.65 -46.29 -5.23
N PRO A 4 5.99 -47.00 -4.14
CA PRO A 4 5.57 -46.59 -2.80
C PRO A 4 6.37 -45.34 -2.48
N LEU A 5 5.78 -44.16 -2.75
CA LEU A 5 6.36 -42.90 -2.32
C LEU A 5 6.50 -42.95 -0.79
N PRO A 6 7.70 -42.66 -0.24
CA PRO A 6 7.88 -42.63 1.19
C PRO A 6 6.87 -41.64 1.81
N HIS A 7 6.06 -42.14 2.74
CA HIS A 7 5.02 -41.40 3.47
C HIS A 7 5.36 -39.93 3.83
N PRO A 8 6.58 -39.58 4.29
CA PRO A 8 6.92 -38.18 4.57
C PRO A 8 7.07 -37.29 3.33
N VAL A 9 7.59 -37.81 2.22
CA VAL A 9 7.80 -37.04 0.98
C VAL A 9 6.45 -36.70 0.34
N PHE A 10 5.52 -37.65 0.33
CA PHE A 10 4.16 -37.40 -0.14
C PHE A 10 3.46 -36.31 0.68
N GLN A 11 3.61 -36.33 2.01
CA GLN A 11 2.99 -35.33 2.87
C GLN A 11 3.62 -33.93 2.71
N ALA A 12 4.94 -33.87 2.55
CA ALA A 12 5.64 -32.61 2.24
C ALA A 12 5.21 -32.04 0.89
N ALA A 13 5.10 -32.88 -0.15
CA ALA A 13 4.62 -32.49 -1.46
C ALA A 13 3.17 -31.97 -1.41
N LEU A 14 2.28 -32.69 -0.72
CA LEU A 14 0.89 -32.27 -0.53
C LEU A 14 0.82 -30.89 0.13
N ARG A 15 1.60 -30.66 1.19
CA ARG A 15 1.65 -29.35 1.85
C ARG A 15 2.18 -28.25 0.98
N LEU A 16 3.20 -28.54 0.19
CA LEU A 16 3.73 -27.57 -0.77
C LEU A 16 2.65 -27.17 -1.77
N CYS A 17 1.89 -28.14 -2.30
CA CYS A 17 0.74 -27.86 -3.17
C CYS A 17 -0.33 -27.02 -2.46
N LEU A 18 -0.67 -27.34 -1.20
CA LEU A 18 -1.64 -26.58 -0.40
C LEU A 18 -1.15 -25.15 -0.08
N ALA A 19 0.14 -24.97 0.16
CA ALA A 19 0.74 -23.66 0.41
C ALA A 19 0.74 -22.80 -0.87
N ILE A 20 1.10 -23.39 -2.01
CA ILE A 20 1.04 -22.71 -3.31
C ILE A 20 -0.39 -22.29 -3.65
N SER A 21 -1.37 -23.16 -3.40
CA SER A 21 -2.77 -22.78 -3.64
C SER A 21 -3.21 -21.62 -2.73
N LEU A 22 -2.84 -21.64 -1.44
CA LEU A 22 -3.09 -20.54 -0.49
C LEU A 22 -2.53 -19.20 -0.96
N ALA A 23 -1.33 -19.19 -1.54
CA ALA A 23 -0.73 -17.97 -2.05
C ALA A 23 -1.56 -17.32 -3.17
N GLY A 24 -2.23 -18.14 -3.98
CA GLY A 24 -3.09 -17.69 -5.07
C GLY A 24 -4.52 -17.34 -4.63
N VAL A 25 -5.03 -17.87 -3.51
CA VAL A 25 -6.44 -17.69 -3.10
C VAL A 25 -6.81 -16.21 -2.98
N LEU A 26 -5.95 -15.42 -2.35
CA LEU A 26 -6.24 -14.02 -2.06
C LEU A 26 -6.30 -13.14 -3.34
N PRO A 27 -5.28 -13.14 -4.23
CA PRO A 27 -5.38 -12.40 -5.49
C PRO A 27 -6.46 -12.93 -6.42
N LEU A 28 -6.69 -14.25 -6.50
CA LEU A 28 -7.75 -14.83 -7.36
C LEU A 28 -9.15 -14.45 -6.89
N SER A 29 -9.42 -14.56 -5.58
CA SER A 29 -10.72 -14.20 -5.02
C SER A 29 -11.02 -12.71 -5.17
N HIS A 30 -10.00 -11.87 -5.00
CA HIS A 30 -10.14 -10.44 -5.25
C HIS A 30 -10.36 -10.13 -6.74
N LEU A 31 -9.70 -10.82 -7.66
CA LEU A 31 -9.89 -10.62 -9.11
C LEU A 31 -11.28 -11.06 -9.58
N TRP A 32 -11.86 -12.10 -8.98
CA TRP A 32 -13.15 -12.67 -9.41
C TRP A 32 -14.37 -12.03 -8.74
N TRP A 33 -14.25 -11.67 -7.46
CA TRP A 33 -15.38 -11.20 -6.64
C TRP A 33 -15.11 -9.88 -5.92
N GLY A 34 -13.88 -9.36 -5.97
CA GLY A 34 -13.51 -8.09 -5.38
C GLY A 34 -13.90 -6.90 -6.26
N GLU A 35 -13.74 -5.72 -5.69
CA GLU A 35 -14.00 -4.46 -6.37
C GLU A 35 -12.88 -4.15 -7.39
N THR A 36 -13.26 -3.85 -8.63
CA THR A 36 -12.29 -3.51 -9.69
C THR A 36 -11.57 -2.23 -9.33
N TYR A 37 -10.23 -2.26 -9.33
CA TYR A 37 -9.42 -1.09 -8.98
C TYR A 37 -9.67 0.09 -9.94
N PRO A 38 -10.14 1.26 -9.46
CA PRO A 38 -10.27 2.45 -10.28
C PRO A 38 -8.92 3.16 -10.36
N GLY A 39 -8.07 2.79 -11.31
CA GLY A 39 -6.78 3.45 -11.51
C GLY A 39 -6.03 2.95 -12.74
N ASP A 40 -4.98 3.69 -13.11
CA ASP A 40 -4.10 3.32 -14.22
C ASP A 40 -3.53 1.91 -14.04
N GLY A 41 -3.29 1.20 -15.15
CA GLY A 41 -2.90 -0.22 -15.15
C GLY A 41 -1.65 -0.54 -14.31
N GLN A 42 -0.78 0.45 -14.08
CA GLN A 42 0.37 0.33 -13.19
C GLN A 42 0.00 0.22 -11.70
N HIS A 43 -0.98 1.01 -11.23
CA HIS A 43 -1.45 0.95 -9.84
C HIS A 43 -2.26 -0.33 -9.57
N ALA A 44 -3.08 -0.76 -10.53
CA ALA A 44 -3.80 -2.03 -10.46
C ALA A 44 -2.84 -3.23 -10.37
N PHE A 45 -1.76 -3.22 -11.15
CA PHE A 45 -0.71 -4.25 -11.05
C PHE A 45 -0.01 -4.23 -9.69
N GLY A 46 0.31 -3.04 -9.16
CA GLY A 46 0.90 -2.90 -7.83
C GLY A 46 0.03 -3.49 -6.71
N ALA A 47 -1.29 -3.27 -6.76
CA ALA A 47 -2.24 -3.86 -5.82
C ALA A 47 -2.27 -5.39 -5.92
N LEU A 48 -2.25 -5.95 -7.13
CA LEU A 48 -2.21 -7.39 -7.34
C LEU A 48 -0.93 -8.02 -6.77
N VAL A 49 0.22 -7.39 -6.99
CA VAL A 49 1.52 -7.84 -6.45
C VAL A 49 1.51 -7.79 -4.92
N PHE A 50 0.97 -6.73 -4.32
CA PHE A 50 0.85 -6.61 -2.88
C PHE A 50 -0.03 -7.73 -2.28
N MET A 51 -1.17 -8.01 -2.88
CA MET A 51 -2.06 -9.11 -2.48
C MET A 51 -1.39 -10.48 -2.63
N ALA A 52 -0.61 -10.69 -3.70
CA ALA A 52 0.18 -11.90 -3.89
C ALA A 52 1.27 -12.08 -2.81
N MET A 53 1.93 -10.99 -2.40
CA MET A 53 2.93 -11.03 -1.33
C MET A 53 2.31 -11.38 0.04
N ILE A 54 1.11 -10.85 0.33
CA ILE A 54 0.35 -11.24 1.53
C ILE A 54 -0.01 -12.72 1.50
N GLY A 55 -0.54 -13.20 0.37
CA GLY A 55 -0.84 -14.62 0.16
C GLY A 55 0.38 -15.51 0.36
N LEU A 56 1.53 -15.12 -0.20
CA LEU A 56 2.80 -15.83 -0.05
C LEU A 56 3.27 -15.87 1.41
N GLY A 57 3.17 -14.75 2.14
CA GLY A 57 3.53 -14.71 3.57
C GLY A 57 2.70 -15.70 4.38
N ILE A 58 1.39 -15.75 4.15
CA ILE A 58 0.49 -16.69 4.81
C ILE A 58 0.80 -18.13 4.41
N ALA A 59 1.13 -18.40 3.15
CA ALA A 59 1.53 -19.72 2.68
C ALA A 59 2.80 -20.24 3.38
N VAL A 60 3.79 -19.38 3.60
CA VAL A 60 5.01 -19.73 4.36
C VAL A 60 4.66 -20.04 5.81
N VAL A 61 3.83 -19.22 6.45
CA VAL A 61 3.38 -19.45 7.84
C VAL A 61 2.63 -20.79 7.94
N PHE A 62 1.71 -21.07 7.01
CA PHE A 62 1.01 -22.35 6.93
C PHE A 62 1.98 -23.53 6.82
N PHE A 63 3.00 -23.42 5.96
CA PHE A 63 3.99 -24.47 5.78
C PHE A 63 4.81 -24.73 7.06
N VAL A 64 5.26 -23.67 7.73
CA VAL A 64 6.04 -23.76 8.98
C VAL A 64 5.19 -24.34 10.12
N VAL A 65 3.98 -23.82 10.32
CA VAL A 65 3.05 -24.29 11.37
C VAL A 65 2.64 -25.74 11.11
N GLY A 66 2.29 -26.09 9.88
CA GLY A 66 1.99 -27.46 9.49
C GLY A 66 3.16 -28.39 9.80
N SER A 67 4.38 -27.98 9.45
CA SER A 67 5.61 -28.75 9.73
C SER A 67 5.84 -28.96 11.22
N ALA A 68 5.65 -27.91 12.04
CA ALA A 68 5.73 -28.01 13.50
C ALA A 68 4.67 -28.95 14.08
N VAL A 69 3.42 -28.87 13.60
CA VAL A 69 2.33 -29.76 14.02
C VAL A 69 2.63 -31.21 13.66
N GLN A 70 3.21 -31.49 12.49
CA GLN A 70 3.62 -32.85 12.11
C GLN A 70 4.72 -33.39 13.00
N PHE A 71 5.69 -32.55 13.37
CA PHE A 71 6.74 -32.93 14.30
C PHE A 71 6.17 -33.26 15.69
N ALA A 72 5.23 -32.46 16.18
CA ALA A 72 4.51 -32.71 17.44
C ALA A 72 3.65 -33.99 17.39
N LEU A 73 3.01 -34.26 16.25
CA LEU A 73 2.12 -35.40 16.05
C LEU A 73 2.82 -36.65 15.49
N ARG A 74 4.16 -36.69 15.43
CA ARG A 74 4.95 -37.78 14.84
C ARG A 74 4.62 -39.19 15.36
N LYS A 75 4.05 -39.29 16.57
CA LYS A 75 3.64 -40.56 17.20
C LYS A 75 2.21 -41.00 16.85
N ARG A 76 1.43 -40.20 16.12
CA ARG A 76 0.03 -40.50 15.76
C ARG A 76 -0.12 -40.92 14.29
N LYS A 77 -1.23 -41.59 13.96
CA LYS A 77 -1.54 -42.09 12.61
C LYS A 77 -1.50 -40.96 11.56
N HIS A 78 -0.79 -41.17 10.45
CA HIS A 78 -0.64 -40.22 9.33
C HIS A 78 -1.95 -39.62 8.81
N ARG A 79 -3.05 -40.38 8.81
CA ARG A 79 -4.37 -39.88 8.39
C ARG A 79 -4.83 -38.65 9.18
N ARG A 80 -4.52 -38.58 10.49
CA ARG A 80 -4.90 -37.43 11.33
C ARG A 80 -4.10 -36.18 10.96
N ALA A 81 -2.84 -36.33 10.56
CA ALA A 81 -2.00 -35.21 10.16
C ALA A 81 -2.46 -34.61 8.81
N ILE A 82 -2.88 -35.46 7.86
CA ILE A 82 -3.48 -35.00 6.60
C ILE A 82 -4.79 -34.26 6.88
N LEU A 83 -5.64 -34.79 7.76
CA LEU A 83 -6.91 -34.15 8.12
C LEU A 83 -6.69 -32.77 8.77
N THR A 84 -5.71 -32.65 9.67
CA THR A 84 -5.38 -31.35 10.28
C THR A 84 -4.86 -30.35 9.27
N ASP A 85 -4.02 -30.78 8.31
CA ASP A 85 -3.54 -29.91 7.24
C ASP A 85 -4.69 -29.43 6.35
N LEU A 86 -5.64 -30.32 6.03
CA LEU A 86 -6.79 -30.00 5.21
C LEU A 86 -7.72 -29.00 5.92
N VAL A 87 -8.04 -29.24 7.20
CA VAL A 87 -8.88 -28.34 7.99
C VAL A 87 -8.23 -26.97 8.15
N LEU A 88 -6.92 -26.94 8.45
CA LEU A 88 -6.17 -25.70 8.59
C LEU A 88 -6.15 -24.94 7.25
N TRP A 89 -5.91 -25.65 6.14
CA TRP A 89 -5.95 -25.07 4.81
C TRP A 89 -7.32 -24.49 4.48
N THR A 90 -8.42 -25.22 4.74
CA THR A 90 -9.78 -24.75 4.46
C THR A 90 -10.14 -23.51 5.27
N LEU A 91 -9.80 -23.48 6.57
CA LEU A 91 -10.03 -22.31 7.41
C LEU A 91 -9.25 -21.10 6.89
N LEU A 92 -7.98 -21.28 6.60
CA LEU A 92 -7.11 -20.21 6.11
C LEU A 92 -7.57 -19.71 4.74
N ALA A 93 -7.90 -20.62 3.82
CA ALA A 93 -8.46 -20.27 2.51
C ALA A 93 -9.75 -19.47 2.64
N GLY A 94 -10.69 -19.89 3.52
CA GLY A 94 -11.93 -19.15 3.77
C GLY A 94 -11.69 -17.74 4.30
N VAL A 95 -10.76 -17.58 5.25
CA VAL A 95 -10.36 -16.25 5.77
C VAL A 95 -9.75 -15.39 4.66
N LEU A 96 -8.87 -15.96 3.83
CA LEU A 96 -8.21 -15.24 2.73
C LEU A 96 -9.20 -14.85 1.64
N THR A 97 -10.16 -15.71 1.31
CA THR A 97 -11.25 -15.40 0.36
C THR A 97 -12.11 -14.27 0.89
N TYR A 98 -12.52 -14.34 2.16
CA TYR A 98 -13.29 -13.25 2.77
C TYR A 98 -12.50 -11.93 2.78
N ALA A 99 -11.23 -11.97 3.16
CA ALA A 99 -10.34 -10.81 3.13
C ALA A 99 -10.21 -10.22 1.72
N GLY A 100 -10.00 -11.05 0.70
CA GLY A 100 -9.91 -10.64 -0.71
C GLY A 100 -11.19 -9.98 -1.22
N ILE A 101 -12.36 -10.55 -0.90
CA ILE A 101 -13.67 -9.98 -1.29
C ILE A 101 -13.94 -8.66 -0.57
N SER A 102 -13.59 -8.58 0.71
CA SER A 102 -13.84 -7.39 1.54
C SER A 102 -12.85 -6.24 1.32
N ALA A 103 -11.78 -6.46 0.54
CA ALA A 103 -10.77 -5.45 0.26
C ALA A 103 -11.38 -4.33 -0.59
N ARG A 104 -11.73 -3.22 0.06
CA ARG A 104 -12.20 -2.00 -0.58
C ARG A 104 -11.06 -1.03 -0.78
N TYR A 105 -10.95 -0.50 -1.98
CA TYR A 105 -10.07 0.61 -2.28
C TYR A 105 -10.77 1.88 -1.81
N SER A 106 -10.30 2.46 -0.69
CA SER A 106 -10.73 3.81 -0.34
C SER A 106 -10.13 4.77 -1.37
N ASP A 107 -10.91 5.73 -1.88
CA ASP A 107 -10.53 6.75 -2.88
C ASP A 107 -9.34 7.67 -2.48
N THR A 108 -8.54 7.28 -1.50
CA THR A 108 -7.72 8.18 -0.69
C THR A 108 -6.21 8.08 -0.94
N GLN A 109 -5.77 7.88 -2.18
CA GLN A 109 -4.41 8.30 -2.56
C GLN A 109 -4.42 9.63 -3.34
N GLU A 110 -5.39 9.85 -4.23
CA GLU A 110 -5.52 11.15 -4.90
C GLU A 110 -5.96 12.26 -3.93
N GLU A 111 -6.93 12.02 -3.04
CA GLU A 111 -7.33 13.04 -2.07
C GLU A 111 -6.27 13.35 -1.02
N ALA A 112 -5.47 12.37 -0.59
CA ALA A 112 -4.41 12.56 0.39
C ALA A 112 -3.23 13.36 -0.20
N GLY A 113 -2.86 13.07 -1.46
CA GLY A 113 -1.88 13.85 -2.21
C GLY A 113 -2.34 15.28 -2.48
N ASN A 114 -3.62 15.45 -2.86
CA ASN A 114 -4.19 16.76 -3.16
C ASN A 114 -4.35 17.63 -1.88
N ARG A 115 -4.70 17.04 -0.73
CA ARG A 115 -4.71 17.76 0.56
C ARG A 115 -3.31 18.13 1.05
N ALA A 116 -2.31 17.28 0.82
CA ALA A 116 -0.93 17.59 1.16
C ALA A 116 -0.34 18.70 0.28
N SER A 117 -0.62 18.70 -1.04
CA SER A 117 -0.21 19.76 -1.96
C SER A 117 -0.89 21.09 -1.66
N LEU A 118 -2.20 21.08 -1.36
CA LEU A 118 -2.96 22.26 -0.94
C LEU A 118 -2.45 22.84 0.39
N ARG A 119 -2.05 21.99 1.34
CA ARG A 119 -1.43 22.45 2.60
C ARG A 119 -0.04 23.04 2.38
N GLY A 120 0.73 22.50 1.43
CA GLY A 120 1.99 23.08 0.97
C GLY A 120 1.81 24.48 0.36
N GLN A 121 0.81 24.65 -0.51
CA GLN A 121 0.49 25.95 -1.13
C GLN A 121 -0.04 26.98 -0.11
N ALA A 122 -0.85 26.57 0.85
CA ALA A 122 -1.31 27.47 1.92
C ALA A 122 -0.14 27.96 2.80
N SER A 123 0.87 27.11 2.99
CA SER A 123 2.06 27.44 3.78
C SER A 123 2.99 28.41 3.03
N THR A 124 3.13 28.26 1.71
CA THR A 124 3.91 29.21 0.89
C THR A 124 3.22 30.57 0.78
N LEU A 125 1.88 30.61 0.64
CA LEU A 125 1.12 31.86 0.62
C LEU A 125 1.16 32.61 1.96
N THR A 126 1.15 31.89 3.09
CA THR A 126 1.29 32.49 4.43
C THR A 126 2.70 33.01 4.68
N SER A 127 3.72 32.29 4.21
CA SER A 127 5.12 32.72 4.27
C SER A 127 5.37 33.98 3.41
N ALA A 128 4.85 34.01 2.17
CA ALA A 128 4.93 35.17 1.29
C ALA A 128 4.17 36.40 1.84
N ARG A 129 3.07 36.19 2.57
CA ARG A 129 2.34 37.29 3.22
C ARG A 129 3.10 37.88 4.41
N THR A 130 3.88 37.06 5.12
CA THR A 130 4.66 37.51 6.28
C THR A 130 5.92 38.26 5.86
N SER A 131 6.52 37.92 4.71
CA SER A 131 7.66 38.68 4.17
C SER A 131 7.29 40.07 3.62
N VAL A 132 6.01 40.30 3.27
CA VAL A 132 5.54 41.59 2.72
C VAL A 132 5.14 42.58 3.83
N ILE A 133 4.82 42.11 5.04
CA ILE A 133 4.39 42.96 6.17
C ILE A 133 5.58 43.44 7.03
N GLY A 134 6.79 42.92 6.80
CA GLY A 134 8.01 43.29 7.55
C GLY A 134 8.85 44.42 6.94
N GLN A 135 8.43 45.05 5.86
CA GLN A 135 9.18 46.14 5.21
C GLN A 135 8.50 47.47 5.54
N GLU A 136 8.85 48.05 6.70
CA GLU A 136 8.60 49.48 6.94
C GLU A 136 9.27 50.28 5.81
N PRO A 137 8.55 51.16 5.10
CA PRO A 137 9.19 52.11 4.22
C PRO A 137 9.83 53.20 5.11
N THR A 138 11.11 53.05 5.43
CA THR A 138 11.94 54.18 5.85
C THR A 138 12.03 55.14 4.67
N VAL A 139 11.14 56.12 4.65
CA VAL A 139 11.23 57.26 3.73
C VAL A 139 12.39 58.11 4.21
N ASP A 140 13.56 57.96 3.59
CA ASP A 140 14.65 58.91 3.73
C ASP A 140 14.26 60.23 3.03
N ILE A 141 13.79 61.19 3.83
CA ILE A 141 13.34 62.53 3.39
C ILE A 141 14.53 63.41 2.90
N ALA A 142 15.77 62.91 2.89
CA ALA A 142 16.97 63.70 2.64
C ALA A 142 17.35 63.91 1.15
N SER A 143 16.57 63.41 0.18
CA SER A 143 16.98 63.45 -1.25
C SER A 143 16.26 64.50 -2.12
N ILE A 144 15.37 65.33 -1.57
CA ILE A 144 14.60 66.27 -2.40
C ILE A 144 15.15 67.69 -2.26
N ASN A 145 15.85 68.11 -3.32
CA ASN A 145 16.28 69.45 -3.72
C ASN A 145 17.61 69.97 -3.15
N PRO A 146 18.54 70.40 -4.04
CA PRO A 146 18.36 71.72 -4.64
C PRO A 146 18.80 71.82 -6.11
N ALA A 147 17.91 72.29 -6.98
CA ALA A 147 18.33 73.03 -8.18
C ALA A 147 17.24 74.03 -8.55
N PHE A 148 17.30 75.17 -7.87
CA PHE A 148 16.68 76.42 -8.24
C PHE A 148 17.42 76.91 -9.50
N GLU A 149 16.79 76.86 -10.67
CA GLU A 149 17.24 77.67 -11.80
C GLU A 149 16.03 78.31 -12.48
N SER A 150 16.00 79.62 -12.31
CA SER A 150 15.05 80.59 -12.80
C SER A 150 15.05 80.67 -14.32
N HIS A 151 13.86 80.71 -14.93
CA HIS A 151 13.71 81.55 -16.11
C HIS A 151 12.27 82.06 -16.28
N ASP A 152 12.17 83.39 -16.16
CA ASP A 152 11.06 84.25 -16.51
C ASP A 152 10.62 84.12 -17.99
N ALA A 153 9.33 84.40 -18.21
CA ALA A 153 8.79 85.36 -19.19
C ALA A 153 7.81 84.83 -20.27
N ARG A 154 6.59 85.41 -20.17
CA ARG A 154 5.71 85.95 -21.23
C ARG A 154 4.66 85.06 -21.93
N THR A 155 3.44 85.30 -21.46
CA THR A 155 2.15 85.57 -22.15
C THR A 155 2.16 85.86 -23.65
N PRO A 156 1.01 85.62 -24.30
CA PRO A 156 0.18 86.72 -24.80
C PRO A 156 -1.11 86.94 -23.98
#